data_AF-A0A3D1RJW4-F1
#
_entry.id   AF-A0A3D1RJW4-F1
#
_cell.length_a   1.000
_cell.length_b   1.000
_cell.length_c   1.000
_cell.angle_alpha   90.00
_cell.angle_beta   90.00
_cell.angle_gamma   90.00
#
_symmetry.space_group_name_H-M   'P 1'
#
loop_
_entity.id
_entity.type
_entity.pdbx_description
1 polymer ?
#
loop_
_entity_poly.entity_id
_entity_poly.type
_entity_poly.pdbx_seq_one_letter_code
_entity_poly.pdbx_strand_id
1 'polypeptide(L)'
;MERKFNKGDIVQHFKREKMTEEQLKEEPNLYLYEIIGTARHTENKEELMIYKPLYTTECTNGVDFAARPLEMFMSEVDHEKYPEINQKYRFELKK
;
A
#
# COMPACT_ATOMS: atom_id res chain seq x y z
N MET A 1 2.49 -2.79 -19.99
CA MET A 1 1.12 -2.62 -19.45
C MET A 1 1.21 -1.64 -18.30
N GLU A 2 0.43 -0.57 -18.37
CA GLU A 2 0.34 0.42 -17.30
C GLU A 2 -0.41 -0.19 -16.11
N ARG A 3 0.15 -0.10 -14.90
CA ARG A 3 -0.48 -0.66 -13.68
C ARG A 3 -1.70 0.20 -13.35
N LYS A 4 -2.88 -0.42 -13.25
CA LYS A 4 -4.13 0.26 -12.93
C LYS A 4 -4.78 -0.35 -11.70
N PHE A 5 -5.29 0.52 -10.84
CA PHE A 5 -6.06 0.17 -9.66
C PHE A 5 -7.43 0.83 -9.75
N ASN A 6 -8.45 0.10 -9.33
CA ASN A 6 -9.81 0.58 -9.24
C ASN A 6 -10.17 0.86 -7.78
N LYS A 7 -11.18 1.70 -7.58
CA LYS A 7 -11.77 1.91 -6.26
C LYS A 7 -12.28 0.58 -5.71
N GLY A 8 -11.95 0.27 -4.46
CA GLY A 8 -12.30 -0.97 -3.78
C GLY A 8 -11.29 -2.10 -3.98
N ASP A 9 -10.28 -1.94 -4.83
CA ASP A 9 -9.21 -2.93 -4.95
C ASP A 9 -8.50 -3.10 -3.62
N ILE A 10 -8.28 -4.35 -3.20
CA ILE A 10 -7.44 -4.66 -2.06
C ILE A 10 -6.01 -4.86 -2.55
N VAL A 11 -5.07 -4.16 -1.93
CA VAL A 11 -3.65 -4.24 -2.22
C VAL A 11 -2.88 -4.66 -0.99
N GLN A 12 -1.77 -5.36 -1.20
CA GLN A 12 -0.80 -5.71 -0.17
C GLN A 12 0.48 -4.91 -0.34
N HIS A 13 1.01 -4.39 0.76
CA HIS A 13 2.34 -3.82 0.78
C HIS A 13 3.39 -4.92 0.95
N PHE A 14 4.54 -4.80 0.28
CA PHE A 14 5.57 -5.84 0.24
C PHE A 14 6.07 -6.31 1.61
N LYS A 15 6.01 -5.44 2.63
CA LYS A 15 6.33 -5.79 4.03
C LYS A 15 5.47 -6.94 4.58
N ARG A 16 4.30 -7.22 3.98
CA ARG A 16 3.48 -8.36 4.35
C ARG A 16 4.23 -9.69 4.20
N GLU A 17 5.13 -9.82 3.22
CA GLU A 17 5.96 -11.03 3.05
C GLU A 17 6.93 -11.27 4.21
N LYS A 18 7.21 -10.24 5.03
CA LYS A 18 8.10 -10.35 6.19
C LYS A 18 7.37 -10.82 7.45
N MET A 19 6.05 -10.95 7.41
CA MET A 19 5.25 -11.30 8.58
C MET A 19 5.25 -12.80 8.80
N THR A 20 5.34 -13.22 10.06
CA THR A 20 5.23 -14.63 10.43
C THR A 20 3.78 -15.10 10.35
N GLU A 21 3.57 -16.42 10.30
CA GLU A 21 2.23 -16.99 10.34
C GLU A 21 1.46 -16.61 11.61
N GLU A 22 2.15 -16.50 12.75
CA GLU A 22 1.54 -16.10 14.02
C GLU A 22 1.04 -14.66 13.96
N GLN A 23 1.85 -13.74 13.41
CA GLN A 23 1.45 -12.34 13.23
C GLN A 23 0.24 -12.21 12.31
N LEU A 24 0.20 -12.99 11.22
CA LEU A 24 -0.92 -13.00 10.29
C LEU A 24 -2.15 -13.76 10.81
N LYS A 25 -1.99 -14.66 11.81
CA LYS A 25 -3.11 -15.26 12.53
C LYS A 25 -3.74 -14.27 13.51
N GLU A 26 -2.93 -13.45 14.18
CA GLU A 26 -3.41 -12.41 15.10
C GLU A 26 -4.04 -11.22 14.35
N GLU A 27 -3.40 -10.74 13.29
CA GLU A 27 -3.89 -9.63 12.45
C GLU A 27 -3.85 -10.03 10.96
N PRO A 28 -4.91 -10.71 10.45
CA PRO A 28 -4.97 -11.17 9.06
C PRO A 28 -4.84 -10.05 8.03
N ASN A 29 -5.21 -8.81 8.38
CA ASN A 29 -5.18 -7.67 7.47
C ASN A 29 -3.88 -6.87 7.53
N LEU A 30 -2.88 -7.32 8.30
CA LEU A 30 -1.62 -6.59 8.46
C LEU A 30 -0.98 -6.27 7.10
N TYR A 31 -0.71 -5.00 6.82
CA TYR A 31 -0.21 -4.51 5.53
C TYR A 31 -1.14 -4.73 4.32
N LEU A 32 -2.44 -4.90 4.54
CA LEU A 32 -3.47 -4.79 3.50
C LEU A 32 -4.14 -3.42 3.52
N TYR A 33 -4.50 -2.94 2.34
CA TYR A 33 -5.13 -1.64 2.14
C TYR A 33 -6.20 -1.71 1.06
N GLU A 34 -7.23 -0.90 1.17
CA GLU A 34 -8.25 -0.69 0.15
C GLU A 34 -7.98 0.60 -0.64
N ILE A 35 -8.03 0.54 -1.96
CA ILE A 35 -7.88 1.73 -2.81
C ILE A 35 -9.15 2.57 -2.77
N ILE A 36 -9.02 3.84 -2.41
CA ILE A 36 -10.12 4.81 -2.45
C ILE A 36 -10.14 5.52 -3.81
N GLY A 37 -8.97 5.88 -4.32
CA GLY A 37 -8.79 6.52 -5.63
C GLY A 37 -7.53 7.37 -5.69
N THR A 38 -7.41 8.19 -6.73
CA THR A 38 -6.33 9.18 -6.84
C THR A 38 -6.82 10.57 -6.45
N ALA A 39 -5.90 11.41 -6.00
CA ALA A 39 -6.15 12.82 -5.70
C ALA A 39 -5.02 13.69 -6.27
N ARG A 40 -5.25 15.00 -6.31
CA ARG A 40 -4.23 15.98 -6.67
C ARG A 40 -4.00 16.91 -5.49
N HIS A 41 -2.77 16.97 -5.01
CA HIS A 41 -2.37 17.86 -3.93
C HIS A 41 -2.52 19.32 -4.39
N THR A 42 -3.22 20.13 -3.61
CA THR A 42 -3.71 21.44 -4.07
C THR A 42 -2.59 22.46 -4.26
N GLU A 43 -1.54 22.39 -3.45
CA GLU A 43 -0.46 23.37 -3.41
C GLU A 43 0.62 23.10 -4.47
N ASN A 44 1.08 21.86 -4.59
CA ASN A 44 2.19 21.47 -5.47
C ASN A 44 1.74 20.71 -6.74
N LYS A 45 0.43 20.42 -6.88
CA LYS A 45 -0.18 19.68 -7.99
C LYS A 45 0.29 18.23 -8.15
N GLU A 46 0.97 17.68 -7.16
CA GLU A 46 1.41 16.28 -7.14
C GLU A 46 0.21 15.32 -7.14
N GLU A 47 0.32 14.22 -7.89
CA GLU A 47 -0.69 13.17 -7.89
C GLU A 47 -0.46 12.22 -6.71
N LEU A 48 -1.54 11.88 -6.01
CA LEU A 48 -1.52 11.05 -4.82
C LEU A 48 -2.39 9.81 -5.04
N MET A 49 -1.95 8.67 -4.51
CA MET A 49 -2.83 7.53 -4.24
C MET A 49 -3.45 7.70 -2.84
N ILE A 50 -4.78 7.61 -2.77
CA ILE A 50 -5.55 7.61 -1.52
C ILE A 50 -6.02 6.19 -1.24
N TYR A 51 -5.69 5.68 -0.06
CA TYR A 51 -5.98 4.31 0.31
C TYR A 51 -6.22 4.18 1.82
N LYS A 52 -7.01 3.18 2.21
CA LYS A 52 -7.41 2.91 3.59
C LYS A 52 -6.69 1.67 4.12
N PRO A 53 -5.93 1.75 5.23
CA PRO A 53 -5.43 0.56 5.91
C PRO A 53 -6.58 -0.32 6.41
N LEU A 54 -6.45 -1.63 6.23
CA LEU A 54 -7.43 -2.62 6.72
C LEU A 54 -7.08 -3.17 8.11
N TYR A 55 -6.13 -2.54 8.79
CA TYR A 55 -5.62 -2.89 10.11
C TYR A 55 -5.27 -1.61 10.87
N THR A 56 -5.13 -1.71 12.20
CA THR A 56 -4.78 -0.56 13.04
C THR A 56 -3.34 -0.10 12.77
N THR A 57 -3.15 1.17 12.42
CA THR A 57 -1.83 1.73 12.14
C THR A 57 -1.76 3.21 12.48
N GLU A 58 -0.57 3.66 12.87
CA GLU A 58 -0.28 5.08 13.13
C GLU A 58 -0.49 5.96 11.89
N CYS A 59 -0.40 5.40 10.69
CA CYS A 59 -0.60 6.14 9.43
C CYS A 59 -1.99 6.80 9.32
N THR A 60 -2.97 6.30 10.06
CA THR A 60 -4.35 6.83 10.08
C THR A 60 -4.78 7.24 11.50
N ASN A 61 -3.82 7.63 12.35
CA ASN A 61 -4.15 8.09 13.69
C ASN A 61 -4.88 9.43 13.64
N GLY A 62 -6.21 9.38 13.77
CA GLY A 62 -7.09 10.55 13.73
C GLY A 62 -7.59 10.94 12.33
N VAL A 63 -7.36 10.12 11.30
CA VAL A 63 -7.85 10.36 9.92
C VAL A 63 -8.31 9.04 9.27
N ASP A 64 -9.20 9.13 8.28
CA ASP A 64 -9.79 7.94 7.66
C ASP A 64 -8.88 7.25 6.61
N PHE A 65 -8.03 8.03 5.94
CA PHE A 65 -7.28 7.58 4.76
C PHE A 65 -5.83 8.02 4.80
N ALA A 66 -4.95 7.19 4.24
CA ALA A 66 -3.57 7.56 3.95
C ALA A 66 -3.47 8.14 2.53
N ALA A 67 -2.54 9.08 2.36
CA ALA A 67 -2.17 9.65 1.08
C ALA A 67 -0.67 9.46 0.82
N ARG A 68 -0.31 9.05 -0.39
CA ARG A 68 1.09 8.84 -0.80
C ARG A 68 1.30 9.36 -2.21
N PRO A 69 2.46 9.96 -2.54
CA PRO A 69 2.83 10.26 -3.91
C PRO A 69 2.59 9.07 -4.84
N LEU A 70 1.87 9.30 -5.94
CA LEU A 70 1.44 8.23 -6.84
C LEU A 70 2.64 7.48 -7.40
N GLU A 71 3.72 8.17 -7.76
CA GLU A 71 4.96 7.56 -8.21
C GLU A 71 5.57 6.64 -7.15
N MET A 72 5.59 7.07 -5.88
CA MET A 72 6.10 6.26 -4.76
C MET A 72 5.17 5.09 -4.39
N PHE A 73 3.90 5.15 -4.76
CA PHE A 73 2.96 4.05 -4.61
C PHE A 73 3.14 3.02 -5.74
N MET A 74 3.36 3.51 -6.96
CA MET A 74 3.54 2.70 -8.17
C MET A 74 4.94 2.09 -8.29
N SER A 75 5.91 2.55 -7.50
CA SER A 75 7.31 2.15 -7.62
C SER A 75 7.59 0.70 -7.25
N GLU A 76 8.70 0.19 -7.80
CA GLU A 76 9.25 -1.12 -7.48
C GLU A 76 9.77 -1.18 -6.04
N VAL A 77 9.85 -2.38 -5.51
CA VAL A 77 10.56 -2.63 -4.25
C VAL A 77 12.04 -2.36 -4.50
N ASP A 78 12.69 -1.73 -3.52
CA ASP A 78 14.14 -1.61 -3.51
C ASP A 78 14.73 -3.00 -3.16
N HIS A 79 15.06 -3.78 -4.18
CA HIS A 79 15.58 -5.14 -4.03
C HIS A 79 17.07 -5.18 -3.64
N GLU A 80 17.81 -4.06 -3.72
CA GLU A 80 19.13 -3.98 -3.10
C GLU A 80 18.99 -3.96 -1.57
N LYS A 81 18.00 -3.21 -1.07
CA LYS A 81 17.69 -3.15 0.37
C LYS A 81 16.90 -4.36 0.87
N TYR A 82 16.07 -4.95 0.04
CA TYR A 82 15.18 -6.06 0.39
C TYR A 82 15.28 -7.21 -0.63
N PRO A 83 16.44 -7.88 -0.70
CA PRO A 83 16.70 -8.92 -1.70
C PRO A 83 15.81 -10.15 -1.55
N GLU A 84 15.24 -10.38 -0.37
CA GLU A 84 14.39 -11.53 -0.04
C GLU A 84 12.92 -11.36 -0.46
N ILE A 85 12.52 -10.17 -0.89
CA ILE A 85 11.13 -9.85 -1.23
C ILE A 85 10.83 -10.27 -2.66
N ASN A 86 9.79 -11.08 -2.83
CA ASN A 86 9.37 -11.60 -4.13
C ASN A 86 8.43 -10.62 -4.85
N GLN A 87 7.64 -9.85 -4.10
CA GLN A 87 6.80 -8.78 -4.64
C GLN A 87 7.63 -7.79 -5.45
N LYS A 88 7.25 -7.54 -6.70
CA LYS A 88 7.98 -6.64 -7.60
C LYS A 88 7.73 -5.17 -7.25
N TYR A 89 6.47 -4.84 -6.95
CA TYR A 89 6.07 -3.47 -6.66
C TYR A 89 5.79 -3.26 -5.17
N ARG A 90 5.92 -2.03 -4.68
CA ARG A 90 5.67 -1.74 -3.26
C ARG A 90 4.27 -2.13 -2.79
N PHE A 91 3.29 -1.93 -3.66
CA PHE A 91 1.90 -2.35 -3.48
C PHE A 91 1.50 -3.22 -4.67
N GLU A 92 0.83 -4.34 -4.45
CA GLU A 92 0.26 -5.18 -5.50
C GLU A 92 -1.16 -5.61 -5.15
N LEU A 93 -1.99 -5.91 -6.17
CA LEU A 93 -3.32 -6.46 -5.94
C LEU A 93 -3.22 -7.74 -5.11
N LYS A 94 -3.97 -7.78 -4.01
CA LYS A 94 -4.07 -8.97 -3.18
C LYS A 94 -4.94 -9.98 -3.94
N LYS A 95 -4.30 -11.05 -4.41
CA LYS A 95 -4.98 -12.21 -5.02
C LYS A 95 -5.75 -13.01 -3.98
#